data_AF-A0A1V4R1Z8-F1
#
_entry.id   AF-A0A1V4R1Z8-F1
#
_cell.length_a   1.000
_cell.length_b   1.000
_cell.length_c   1.000
_cell.angle_alpha   90.00
_cell.angle_beta   90.00
_cell.angle_gamma   90.00
#
_symmetry.space_group_name_H-M   'P 1'
#
loop_
_entity.id
_entity.type
_entity.pdbx_description
1 polymer ?
#
loop_
_entity_poly.entity_id
_entity_poly.type
_entity_poly.pdbx_seq_one_letter_code
_entity_poly.pdbx_strand_id
1 'polypeptide(L)'
;MKDELAKILYEDKIALFVGVGNRLKSDDAIGIYICEKIIATNFKKVLIVESGIEKFVGKINSIAPDILVLVDCTDFNKEPGYCDLVPIDNILDHTMHTHTI
;
A
#
# COMPACT_ATOMS: atom_id res chain seq x y z
N MET A 1 8.19 -10.58 -7.59
CA MET A 1 6.97 -9.84 -7.19
C MET A 1 5.67 -10.66 -7.29
N LYS A 2 5.09 -10.95 -8.47
CA LYS A 2 3.74 -11.57 -8.56
C LYS A 2 3.59 -12.87 -7.75
N ASP A 3 4.54 -13.80 -7.92
CA ASP A 3 4.48 -15.11 -7.25
C ASP A 3 4.70 -14.99 -5.74
N GLU A 4 5.45 -13.98 -5.31
CA GLU A 4 5.71 -13.69 -3.90
C GLU A 4 4.49 -13.07 -3.23
N LEU A 5 3.85 -12.08 -3.89
CA LEU A 5 2.60 -11.52 -3.43
C LEU A 5 1.51 -12.59 -3.34
N ALA A 6 1.44 -13.49 -4.32
CA ALA A 6 0.49 -14.61 -4.30
C ALA A 6 0.73 -15.58 -3.14
N LYS A 7 1.98 -15.77 -2.69
CA LYS A 7 2.29 -16.59 -1.51
C LYS A 7 1.87 -15.92 -0.20
N ILE A 8 1.87 -14.59 -0.16
CA ILE A 8 1.42 -13.82 1.01
C ILE A 8 -0.11 -13.80 1.09
N LEU A 9 -0.77 -13.64 -0.07
CA LEU A 9 -2.23 -13.55 -0.18
C LEU A 9 -2.88 -14.94 -0.21
N TYR A 10 -3.20 -15.47 0.96
CA TYR A 10 -3.99 -16.70 1.12
C TYR A 10 -5.48 -16.47 0.81
N GLU A 11 -6.18 -17.49 0.30
CA GLU A 11 -7.58 -17.37 -0.15
C GLU A 11 -8.60 -17.21 0.99
N ASP A 12 -8.24 -17.58 2.22
CA ASP A 12 -9.09 -17.53 3.42
C ASP A 12 -8.82 -16.32 4.33
N LYS A 13 -7.81 -15.51 4.01
CA LYS A 13 -7.42 -14.32 4.78
C LYS A 13 -7.98 -13.05 4.17
N ILE A 14 -8.45 -12.14 5.02
CA ILE A 14 -8.88 -10.81 4.62
C ILE A 14 -7.64 -9.93 4.42
N ALA A 15 -7.32 -9.65 3.17
CA ALA A 15 -6.30 -8.68 2.78
C ALA A 15 -6.93 -7.28 2.60
N LEU A 16 -6.38 -6.29 3.29
CA LEU A 16 -6.69 -4.88 3.08
C LEU A 16 -5.56 -4.21 2.30
N PHE A 17 -5.86 -3.78 1.08
CA PHE A 17 -4.97 -2.97 0.26
C PHE A 17 -5.22 -1.49 0.56
N VAL A 18 -4.17 -0.78 0.96
CA VAL A 18 -4.21 0.66 1.25
C VAL A 18 -3.38 1.40 0.22
N GLY A 19 -4.04 2.11 -0.67
CA GLY A 19 -3.39 2.95 -1.67
C GLY A 19 -3.09 4.31 -1.06
N VAL A 20 -1.80 4.62 -0.90
CA VAL A 20 -1.29 5.89 -0.39
C VAL A 20 -0.83 6.73 -1.57
N GLY A 21 -0.97 8.06 -1.45
CA GLY A 21 -0.44 8.97 -2.46
C GLY A 21 -1.18 10.29 -2.59
N ASN A 22 -0.80 11.07 -3.60
CA ASN A 22 -1.49 12.31 -3.95
C ASN A 22 -1.75 12.39 -5.46
N ARG A 23 -3.03 12.46 -5.85
CA ARG A 23 -3.45 12.56 -7.27
C ARG A 23 -2.89 13.76 -8.02
N LEU A 24 -2.53 14.82 -7.30
CA LEU A 24 -2.00 16.06 -7.88
C LEU A 24 -0.48 16.00 -8.10
N LYS A 25 0.19 14.93 -7.66
CA LYS A 25 1.66 14.79 -7.69
C LYS A 25 2.15 13.67 -8.62
N SER A 26 1.57 13.55 -9.82
CA SER A 26 1.97 12.59 -10.86
C SER A 26 2.14 11.16 -10.33
N ASP A 27 3.39 10.69 -10.21
CA ASP A 27 3.73 9.31 -9.87
C ASP A 27 3.43 8.99 -8.41
N ASP A 28 3.34 10.01 -7.55
CA ASP A 28 2.88 9.90 -6.17
C ASP A 28 1.43 9.34 -6.10
N ALA A 29 0.66 9.44 -7.18
CA ALA A 29 -0.69 8.87 -7.26
C ALA A 29 -0.71 7.36 -7.57
N ILE A 30 0.44 6.70 -7.79
CA ILE A 30 0.48 5.32 -8.28
C ILE A 30 -0.18 4.34 -7.30
N GLY A 31 0.01 4.52 -5.99
CA GLY A 31 -0.62 3.68 -4.97
C GLY A 31 -2.14 3.76 -5.01
N ILE A 32 -2.67 4.98 -5.18
CA ILE A 32 -4.10 5.23 -5.40
C ILE A 32 -4.56 4.55 -6.69
N TYR A 33 -3.87 4.79 -7.81
CA TYR A 33 -4.22 4.27 -9.12
C TYR A 33 -4.30 2.74 -9.13
N ILE A 34 -3.31 2.06 -8.54
CA ILE A 34 -3.27 0.59 -8.43
C ILE A 34 -4.47 0.09 -7.61
N CYS A 35 -4.70 0.68 -6.44
CA CYS A 35 -5.78 0.25 -5.56
C CYS A 35 -7.17 0.45 -6.17
N GLU A 36 -7.40 1.49 -6.97
CA GLU A 36 -8.65 1.69 -7.71
C GLU A 36 -8.94 0.61 -8.75
N LYS A 37 -7.90 -0.11 -9.23
CA LYS A 37 -8.04 -1.23 -10.16
C LYS A 37 -8.29 -2.57 -9.46
N ILE A 38 -8.18 -2.63 -8.14
CA ILE A 38 -8.42 -3.86 -7.38
C ILE A 38 -9.92 -4.10 -7.27
N ILE A 39 -10.38 -5.25 -7.77
CA ILE A 39 -11.75 -5.70 -7.59
C ILE A 39 -11.92 -6.21 -6.16
N ALA A 40 -12.70 -5.48 -5.36
CA ALA A 40 -12.99 -5.86 -3.99
C ALA A 40 -13.81 -7.17 -3.92
N THR A 41 -13.53 -7.99 -2.92
CA THR A 41 -14.21 -9.26 -2.66
C THR A 41 -14.46 -9.42 -1.16
N ASN A 42 -14.90 -10.61 -0.72
CA ASN A 42 -14.99 -10.93 0.70
C ASN A 42 -13.61 -10.92 1.37
N PHE A 43 -12.58 -11.37 0.65
CA PHE A 43 -11.20 -11.51 1.14
C PHE A 43 -10.26 -10.39 0.69
N LYS A 44 -10.72 -9.48 -0.18
CA LYS A 44 -9.94 -8.33 -0.66
C LYS A 44 -10.70 -7.05 -0.40
N LYS A 45 -10.19 -6.22 0.50
CA LYS A 45 -10.72 -4.88 0.80
C LYS A 45 -9.75 -3.83 0.28
N VAL A 46 -10.29 -2.66 -0.06
CA VAL A 46 -9.50 -1.54 -0.57
C VAL A 46 -9.80 -0.30 0.27
N LEU A 47 -8.76 0.46 0.59
CA LEU A 47 -8.83 1.76 1.22
C LEU A 47 -7.92 2.73 0.46
N ILE A 48 -8.45 3.89 0.09
CA ILE A 48 -7.67 4.97 -0.52
C ILE A 48 -7.35 6.00 0.55
N VAL A 49 -6.09 6.41 0.62
CA VAL A 49 -5.53 7.30 1.64
C VAL A 49 -4.77 8.41 0.91
N GLU A 50 -5.45 9.52 0.63
CA GLU A 50 -4.84 10.70 -0.02
C GLU A 50 -4.14 11.63 0.98
N SER A 51 -4.27 11.32 2.26
CA SER A 51 -3.70 12.07 3.38
C SER A 51 -3.20 11.05 4.39
N GLY A 52 -2.03 11.26 4.99
CA GLY A 52 -1.33 10.33 5.91
C GLY A 52 -2.17 9.23 6.58
N ILE A 53 -1.66 8.00 6.52
CA ILE A 53 -2.32 6.77 6.97
C ILE A 53 -2.77 6.80 8.43
N GLU A 54 -2.15 7.67 9.25
CA GLU A 54 -2.44 7.83 10.67
C GLU A 54 -3.91 8.17 10.94
N LYS A 55 -4.56 8.88 10.00
CA LYS A 55 -5.98 9.25 10.12
C LYS A 55 -6.92 8.05 9.96
N PHE A 56 -6.45 6.94 9.40
CA PHE A 56 -7.26 5.79 9.04
C PHE A 56 -7.04 4.58 9.94
N VAL A 57 -6.19 4.69 10.97
CA VAL A 57 -5.90 3.61 11.92
C VAL A 57 -7.17 3.02 12.53
N GLY A 58 -8.12 3.87 12.96
CA GLY A 58 -9.40 3.39 13.51
C GLY A 58 -10.22 2.58 12.50
N LYS A 59 -10.22 2.99 11.23
CA LYS A 59 -10.92 2.27 10.15
C LYS A 59 -10.24 0.95 9.81
N ILE A 60 -8.91 0.94 9.75
CA ILE A 60 -8.10 -0.27 9.53
C ILE A 60 -8.38 -1.28 10.64
N ASN A 61 -8.35 -0.84 11.91
CA ASN A 61 -8.67 -1.70 13.05
C ASN A 61 -10.10 -2.24 13.01
N SER A 62 -11.07 -1.44 12.56
CA SER A 62 -12.45 -1.91 12.43
C SER A 62 -12.65 -2.94 11.31
N ILE A 63 -11.84 -2.88 10.25
CA ILE A 63 -11.85 -3.88 9.18
C ILE A 63 -11.24 -5.20 9.66
N ALA A 64 -10.34 -5.14 10.66
CA ALA A 64 -9.62 -6.26 11.24
C ALA A 64 -9.01 -7.19 10.16
N PRO A 65 -8.19 -6.65 9.24
CA PRO A 65 -7.59 -7.47 8.19
C PRO A 65 -6.53 -8.41 8.76
N ASP A 66 -6.46 -9.62 8.21
CA ASP A 66 -5.38 -10.57 8.49
C ASP A 66 -4.06 -10.13 7.85
N ILE A 67 -4.14 -9.39 6.73
CA ILE A 67 -3.00 -8.91 5.96
C ILE A 67 -3.24 -7.46 5.58
N LEU A 68 -2.30 -6.59 5.93
CA LEU A 68 -2.28 -5.19 5.50
C LEU A 68 -1.23 -5.01 4.41
N VAL A 69 -1.65 -4.54 3.24
CA VAL A 69 -0.76 -4.25 2.11
C VAL A 69 -0.81 -2.75 1.85
N LEU A 70 0.31 -2.06 2.09
CA LEU A 70 0.46 -0.66 1.72
C LEU A 70 1.01 -0.56 0.30
N VAL A 71 0.41 0.29 -0.51
CA VAL A 71 0.85 0.56 -1.89
C VAL A 71 1.13 2.04 -1.97
N ASP A 72 2.39 2.41 -2.16
CA ASP A 72 2.85 3.81 -2.16
C ASP A 72 3.92 4.03 -3.24
N CYS A 73 4.11 5.29 -3.64
CA CYS A 73 5.26 5.69 -4.43
C CYS A 73 6.46 5.90 -3.51
N THR A 74 7.56 5.19 -3.76
CA THR A 74 8.78 5.32 -2.96
C THR A 74 10.00 5.40 -3.86
N ASP A 75 10.95 6.25 -3.50
CA ASP A 75 12.26 6.30 -4.17
C ASP A 75 13.17 5.16 -3.69
N PHE A 76 13.34 4.16 -4.54
CA PHE A 76 14.26 3.04 -4.31
C PHE A 76 15.70 3.32 -4.79
N ASN A 77 15.97 4.51 -5.35
CA ASN A 77 17.19 4.82 -6.09
C ASN A 77 17.48 3.78 -7.19
N LYS A 78 16.42 3.44 -7.94
CA LYS A 78 16.40 2.49 -9.06
C LYS A 78 15.77 3.15 -10.29
N GLU A 79 15.77 2.43 -11.41
CA GLU A 79 15.12 2.89 -12.64
C GLU A 79 13.61 3.15 -12.44
N PRO A 80 13.03 4.18 -13.09
CA PRO A 80 11.61 4.47 -13.02
C PRO A 80 10.75 3.24 -13.38
N GLY A 81 9.71 2.99 -12.57
CA GLY A 81 8.86 1.81 -12.70
C GLY A 81 9.37 0.56 -12.00
N TYR A 82 10.52 0.62 -11.33
CA TYR A 82 10.92 -0.43 -10.38
C TYR A 82 9.85 -0.59 -9.29
N CYS A 83 9.51 -1.84 -8.98
CA CYS A 83 8.54 -2.18 -7.94
C CYS A 83 9.07 -3.34 -7.10
N ASP A 84 8.78 -3.30 -5.80
CA ASP A 84 9.26 -4.29 -4.84
C ASP A 84 8.25 -4.53 -3.72
N LEU A 85 8.36 -5.68 -3.06
CA LEU A 85 7.62 -5.99 -1.85
C LEU A 85 8.56 -5.86 -0.66
N VAL A 86 8.33 -4.85 0.16
CA VAL A 86 9.18 -4.56 1.31
C VAL A 86 8.44 -4.93 2.59
N PRO A 87 8.95 -5.88 3.40
CA PRO A 87 8.45 -6.12 4.75
C PRO A 87 8.59 -4.87 5.60
N ILE A 88 7.63 -4.59 6.48
CA ILE A 88 7.64 -3.39 7.32
C ILE A 88 8.91 -3.26 8.17
N ASP A 89 9.50 -4.38 8.60
CA ASP A 89 10.73 -4.41 9.39
C ASP A 89 11.93 -3.85 8.63
N ASN A 90 11.92 -3.93 7.29
CA ASN A 90 12.97 -3.38 6.43
C ASN A 90 12.74 -1.88 6.12
N ILE A 91 11.56 -1.34 6.44
CA ILE A 91 11.22 0.08 6.21
C ILE A 91 11.73 0.96 7.35
N LEU A 92 11.96 0.42 8.55
CA LEU A 92 12.44 1.20 9.71
C LEU A 92 13.82 1.86 9.48
N ASP A 93 14.67 1.27 8.63
CA ASP A 93 15.98 1.81 8.25
C ASP A 93 15.92 2.70 6.99
N HIS A 94 14.78 2.73 6.31
CA HIS A 94 14.51 3.57 5.14
C HIS A 94 13.48 4.62 5.52
N THR A 95 13.93 5.78 6.00
CA THR A 95 13.05 6.89 6.37
C THR A 95 12.07 7.24 5.23
N MET A 96 10.80 6.92 5.43
CA MET A 96 9.68 7.33 4.59
C MET A 96 9.47 8.85 4.73
N HIS A 97 10.25 9.64 4.01
CA HIS A 97 10.10 11.09 3.98
C HIS A 97 9.05 11.49 2.93
N THR A 98 7.78 11.56 3.32
CA THR A 98 6.73 12.21 2.48
C THR A 98 6.50 13.69 2.80
N HIS A 99 7.32 14.29 3.69
CA HIS A 99 7.31 15.72 3.94
C HIS A 99 8.71 16.24 4.29
N THR A 100 9.40 16.84 3.32
CA THR A 100 10.38 17.89 3.58
C THR A 100 9.95 19.10 2.74
N ILE A 101 9.96 20.26 3.41
CA ILE A 101 9.37 21.56 3.07
C ILE A 101 9.57 21.98 1.62
#